data_AF-A0A961JLD2-F1
#
_entry.id   AF-A0A961JLD2-F1
#
_cell.length_a   1.000
_cell.length_b   1.000
_cell.length_c   1.000
_cell.angle_alpha   90.00
_cell.angle_beta   90.00
_cell.angle_gamma   90.00
#
_symmetry.space_group_name_H-M   'P 1'
#
loop_
_entity.id
_entity.type
_entity.pdbx_description
1 polymer ?
#
loop_
_entity_poly.entity_id
_entity_poly.type
_entity_poly.pdbx_seq_one_letter_code
_entity_poly.pdbx_strand_id
1 'polypeptide(L)' 'LYEAALERLTREVAAVGGGDEAQAAKQVDDVLTSRAA' A
#
# COMPACT_ATOMS: atom_id res chain seq x y z
N LEU A 1 3.33 15.33 1.05
CA LEU A 1 4.27 14.35 1.65
C LEU A 1 3.59 13.02 1.90
N TYR A 2 2.41 13.00 2.54
CA TYR A 2 1.65 11.77 2.78
C TYR A 2 1.37 10.98 1.49
N GLU A 3 0.77 11.61 0.47
CA GLU A 3 0.47 10.96 -0.81
C GLU A 3 1.70 10.34 -1.49
N ALA A 4 2.81 11.08 -1.53
CA ALA A 4 4.07 10.59 -2.12
C ALA A 4 4.68 9.41 -1.34
N ALA A 5 4.53 9.41 -0.01
CA ALA A 5 4.96 8.31 0.83
C ALA A 5 4.06 7.08 0.66
N LEU A 6 2.75 7.28 0.55
CA LEU A 6 1.77 6.23 0.30
C LEU A 6 2.02 5.58 -1.08
N GLU A 7 2.22 6.39 -2.12
CA GLU A 7 2.56 5.92 -3.46
C GLU A 7 3.87 5.09 -3.47
N ARG A 8 4.89 5.55 -2.73
CA ARG A 8 6.13 4.79 -2.56
C ARG A 8 5.90 3.46 -1.85
N LEU A 9 5.13 3.45 -0.77
CA LEU A 9 4.80 2.24 -0.02
C LEU A 9 4.06 1.23 -0.90
N THR A 10 3.07 1.67 -1.67
CA THR A 10 2.32 0.82 -2.60
C THR A 10 3.23 0.16 -3.64
N ARG A 11 4.20 0.90 -4.19
CA ARG A 11 5.20 0.34 -5.10
C ARG A 11 6.12 -0.68 -4.44
N GLU A 12 6.59 -0.40 -3.22
CA GLU A 12 7.46 -1.33 -2.48
C GLU A 12 6.71 -2.64 -2.16
N VAL A 13 5.44 -2.56 -1.79
CA VAL A 13 4.57 -3.74 -1.52
C VAL A 13 4.33 -4.54 -2.81
N ALA A 14 4.01 -3.89 -3.92
CA ALA A 14 3.83 -4.55 -5.22
C ALA A 14 5.12 -5.28 -5.67
N ALA A 15 6.28 -4.62 -5.53
CA ALA A 15 7.57 -5.18 -5.90
C ALA A 15 7.97 -6.42 -5.08
N VAL A 16 7.64 -6.45 -3.78
CA VAL A 16 7.93 -7.59 -2.89
C VAL A 16 6.92 -8.72 -3.08
N GLY A 17 5.64 -8.39 -3.30
CA GLY A 17 4.56 -9.37 -3.44
C GLY A 17 4.47 -10.03 -4.81
N GLY A 18 5.16 -9.50 -5.83
CA GLY A 18 5.04 -9.96 -7.21
C GLY A 18 3.65 -9.74 -7.82
N GLY A 19 2.86 -8.84 -7.22
CA GLY A 19 1.50 -8.49 -7.64
C GLY A 19 1.44 -7.12 -8.33
N ASP A 20 0.25 -6.76 -8.81
CA ASP A 20 0.02 -5.43 -9.38
C ASP A 20 -0.15 -4.35 -8.30
N GLU A 21 0.04 -3.08 -8.68
CA GLU A 21 -0.11 -1.95 -7.76
C GLU A 21 -1.54 -1.78 -7.22
N ALA A 22 -2.57 -2.29 -7.90
CA ALA A 22 -3.95 -2.17 -7.45
C ALA A 22 -4.25 -3.12 -6.28
N GLN A 23 -3.73 -4.35 -6.35
CA GLN A 23 -3.79 -5.30 -5.23
C GLN A 23 -2.96 -4.82 -4.04
N ALA A 24 -1.77 -4.27 -4.31
CA ALA A 24 -0.92 -3.69 -3.27
C ALA A 24 -1.59 -2.50 -2.57
N ALA A 25 -2.23 -1.61 -3.33
CA ALA A 25 -2.96 -0.46 -2.78
C ALA A 25 -4.09 -0.91 -1.83
N LYS A 26 -4.83 -1.94 -2.22
CA LYS A 26 -5.92 -2.48 -1.40
C LYS A 26 -5.40 -3.09 -0.10
N GLN A 27 -4.30 -3.83 -0.15
CA GLN A 27 -3.67 -4.39 1.05
C GLN A 27 -3.17 -3.30 2.00
N VAL A 28 -2.58 -2.22 1.46
CA VAL A 28 -2.14 -1.08 2.27
C VAL A 28 -3.33 -0.40 2.94
N ASP A 29 -4.44 -0.19 2.21
CA ASP A 29 -5.66 0.43 2.74
C ASP A 29 -6.30 -0.40 3.87
N ASP A 30 -6.40 -1.72 3.69
CA ASP A 30 -6.91 -2.64 4.72
C ASP A 30 -6.09 -2.56 6.02
N VAL A 31 -4.76 -2.51 5.91
CA VAL A 31 -3.86 -2.40 7.07
C VAL A 31 -3.99 -1.04 7.76
N LEU A 32 -4.05 0.05 7.00
CA LEU A 32 -4.20 1.39 7.56
C LEU A 32 -5.54 1.54 8.29
N THR A 33 -6.61 1.05 7.70
CA THR A 33 -7.95 1.03 8.30
C THR A 33 -7.97 0.17 9.57
N SER A 34 -7.37 -1.01 9.55
CA SER A 34 -7.27 -1.88 10.74
C SER A 34 -6.48 -1.24 11.90
N ARG A 35 -5.52 -0.36 11.61
CA ARG A 35 -4.70 0.33 12.63
C ARG A 35 -5.35 1.60 13.17
N ALA A 36 -6.31 2.15 12.44
CA ALA A 36 -7.05 3.35 12.84
C ALA A 36 -8.24 3.03 13.77
N ALA A 37 -8.63 1.76 13.88
CA ALA A 37 -9.67 1.25 14.79
C ALA A 37 -9.11 0.97 16.19
#